data_AF-A0A6P1NRJ9-F1
#
_entry.id   AF-A0A6P1NRJ9-F1
#
_cell.length_a   1.000
_cell.length_b   1.000
_cell.length_c   1.000
_cell.angle_alpha   90.00
_cell.angle_beta   90.00
_cell.angle_gamma   90.00
#
_symmetry.space_group_name_H-M   'P 1'
#
loop_
_entity.id
_entity.type
_entity.pdbx_description
1 polymer ?
#
loop_
_entity_poly.entity_id
_entity_poly.type
_entity_poly.pdbx_seq_one_letter_code
_entity_poly.pdbx_strand_id
1 'polypeptide(L)'
;MIQMGRRCGRSYADIGEAIGRDKSVVWREVKRHTGEDGVYHASSAHAKAHQARRRPKPLRLVQDEDPCRLIAVWMDDGWSPKLISSMLAFYFPDDQTMQVSHETIYQALYVQARGSLRADLAEKLSLKRKQRVPHTADRTKNSPYKEAFKISERPAEVQDRAVPGHWEGDLVRHEALFYRAEVEDLRLCAVAAA
;
A
#
# COMPACT_ATOMS: atom_id res chain seq x y z
N MET A 1 -18.15 -5.70 38.06
CA MET A 1 -17.95 -7.09 38.53
C MET A 1 -16.53 -7.33 39.05
N ILE A 2 -15.49 -7.30 38.20
CA ILE A 2 -14.10 -7.61 38.62
C ILE A 2 -13.60 -6.68 39.75
N GLN A 3 -13.73 -5.36 39.60
CA GLN A 3 -13.26 -4.39 40.63
C GLN A 3 -13.97 -4.57 41.98
N MET A 4 -15.30 -4.75 41.97
CA MET A 4 -16.06 -5.00 43.20
C MET A 4 -15.66 -6.34 43.83
N GLY A 5 -15.51 -7.40 43.03
CA GLY A 5 -15.05 -8.70 43.50
C GLY A 5 -13.68 -8.65 44.19
N ARG A 6 -12.74 -7.85 43.65
CA ARG A 6 -11.43 -7.63 44.28
C ARG A 6 -11.53 -6.84 45.59
N ARG A 7 -12.40 -5.81 45.66
CA ARG A 7 -12.63 -5.04 46.90
C ARG A 7 -13.29 -5.87 47.99
N CYS A 8 -14.17 -6.79 47.63
CA CYS A 8 -14.79 -7.74 48.56
C CYS A 8 -13.88 -8.94 48.90
N GLY A 9 -12.61 -8.96 48.46
CA GLY A 9 -11.68 -10.04 48.77
C GLY A 9 -11.94 -11.38 48.06
N ARG A 10 -12.78 -11.41 47.01
CA ARG A 10 -13.11 -12.65 46.28
C ARG A 10 -11.92 -13.19 45.49
N SER A 11 -11.90 -14.51 45.31
CA SER A 11 -10.88 -15.18 44.52
C SER A 11 -11.06 -14.87 43.02
N TYR A 12 -10.01 -15.03 42.21
CA TYR A 12 -10.13 -14.88 40.76
C TYR A 12 -11.04 -15.94 40.13
N ALA A 13 -11.19 -17.11 40.76
CA ALA A 13 -12.08 -18.17 40.30
C ALA A 13 -13.54 -17.75 40.49
N ASP A 14 -13.92 -17.28 41.68
CA ASP A 14 -15.30 -16.86 41.99
C ASP A 14 -15.73 -15.68 41.12
N ILE A 15 -14.80 -14.75 40.87
CA ILE A 15 -15.05 -13.61 39.97
C ILE A 15 -15.26 -14.11 38.53
N GLY A 16 -14.47 -15.09 38.10
CA GLY A 16 -14.57 -15.70 36.78
C GLY A 16 -15.90 -16.42 36.58
N GLU A 17 -16.29 -17.25 37.53
CA GLU A 17 -17.56 -17.97 37.54
C GLU A 17 -18.75 -17.00 37.45
N ALA A 18 -18.73 -15.93 38.25
CA ALA A 18 -19.79 -14.92 38.26
C ALA A 18 -19.94 -14.14 36.94
N ILE A 19 -18.92 -14.11 36.08
CA ILE A 19 -18.96 -13.44 34.76
C ILE A 19 -18.90 -14.40 33.58
N GLY A 20 -18.94 -15.72 33.82
CA GLY A 20 -18.82 -16.75 32.79
C GLY A 20 -17.47 -16.76 32.07
N ARG A 21 -16.36 -16.53 32.79
CA ARG A 21 -14.99 -16.53 32.24
C ARG A 21 -14.04 -17.35 33.11
N ASP A 22 -13.01 -17.91 32.48
CA ASP A 22 -11.98 -18.63 33.22
C ASP A 22 -11.17 -17.72 34.18
N LYS A 23 -10.72 -18.28 35.30
CA LYS A 23 -9.95 -17.57 36.33
C LYS A 23 -8.70 -16.88 35.76
N SER A 24 -8.06 -17.48 34.75
CA SER A 24 -6.85 -16.93 34.14
C SER A 24 -7.15 -15.69 33.30
N VAL A 25 -8.37 -15.55 32.76
CA VAL A 25 -8.79 -14.34 32.05
C VAL A 25 -8.89 -13.18 33.03
N VAL A 26 -9.52 -13.40 34.19
CA VAL A 26 -9.64 -12.39 35.26
C VAL A 26 -8.26 -12.01 35.79
N TRP A 27 -7.39 -12.99 36.06
CA TRP A 27 -6.04 -12.72 36.53
C TRP A 27 -5.22 -11.92 35.50
N ARG A 28 -5.27 -12.28 34.21
CA ARG A 28 -4.57 -11.56 33.13
C ARG A 28 -5.10 -10.14 32.93
N GLU A 29 -6.40 -9.92 33.11
CA GLU A 29 -7.03 -8.61 33.07
C GLU A 29 -6.56 -7.74 34.24
N VAL A 30 -6.65 -8.26 35.46
CA VAL A 30 -6.23 -7.55 36.67
C VAL A 30 -4.73 -7.23 36.60
N LYS A 31 -3.87 -8.22 36.32
CA LYS A 31 -2.42 -8.02 36.22
C LYS A 31 -2.02 -6.95 35.21
N ARG A 32 -2.72 -6.82 34.07
CA ARG A 32 -2.41 -5.82 33.03
C ARG A 32 -2.88 -4.41 33.37
N HIS A 33 -3.84 -4.27 34.27
CA HIS A 33 -4.55 -3.02 34.52
C HIS A 33 -4.57 -2.58 35.99
N THR A 34 -3.80 -3.25 36.85
CA THR A 34 -3.43 -2.75 38.17
C THR A 34 -2.46 -1.58 38.03
N GLY A 35 -2.75 -0.45 38.69
CA GLY A 35 -1.86 0.73 38.72
C GLY A 35 -0.72 0.58 39.73
N GLU A 36 0.10 1.62 39.86
CA GLU A 36 1.20 1.68 40.84
C GLU A 36 0.71 1.53 42.29
N ASP A 37 -0.51 2.00 42.57
CA ASP A 37 -1.19 1.87 43.87
C ASP A 37 -1.59 0.43 44.23
N GLY A 38 -1.35 -0.55 43.35
CA GLY A 38 -1.72 -1.96 43.55
C GLY A 38 -3.22 -2.24 43.41
N VAL A 39 -4.03 -1.23 43.08
CA VAL A 39 -5.49 -1.34 42.93
C VAL A 39 -5.89 -1.47 41.45
N TYR A 40 -6.86 -2.36 41.17
CA TYR A 40 -7.47 -2.50 39.86
C TYR A 40 -8.61 -1.48 39.67
N HIS A 41 -8.52 -0.67 38.61
CA HIS A 41 -9.54 0.30 38.23
C HIS A 41 -10.21 -0.09 36.92
N ALA A 42 -11.50 -0.47 36.98
CA ALA A 42 -12.25 -0.94 35.81
C ALA A 42 -12.46 0.16 34.76
N SER A 43 -12.66 1.41 35.18
CA SER A 43 -12.80 2.56 34.28
C SER A 43 -11.53 2.78 33.46
N SER A 44 -10.37 2.73 34.10
CA SER A 44 -9.06 2.87 33.45
C SER A 44 -8.77 1.70 32.51
N ALA A 45 -9.07 0.47 32.92
CA ALA A 45 -8.95 -0.71 32.07
C ALA A 45 -9.83 -0.58 30.81
N HIS A 46 -11.08 -0.14 30.98
CA HIS A 46 -12.02 0.09 29.88
C HIS A 46 -11.54 1.19 28.92
N ALA A 47 -11.05 2.32 29.45
CA ALA A 47 -10.50 3.41 28.64
C ALA A 47 -9.27 2.95 27.82
N LYS A 48 -8.33 2.23 28.45
CA LYS A 48 -7.17 1.63 27.78
C LYS A 48 -7.59 0.65 26.68
N ALA A 49 -8.57 -0.22 26.96
CA ALA A 49 -9.10 -1.14 25.95
C ALA A 49 -9.74 -0.40 24.78
N HIS A 50 -10.50 0.66 25.04
CA HIS A 50 -11.11 1.48 24.00
C HIS A 50 -10.07 2.22 23.15
N GLN A 51 -9.00 2.73 23.75
CA GLN A 51 -7.87 3.31 23.02
C GLN A 51 -7.16 2.26 22.16
N ALA A 52 -6.89 1.07 22.72
CA ALA A 52 -6.24 -0.02 22.00
C ALA A 52 -7.08 -0.55 20.83
N ARG A 53 -8.42 -0.49 20.91
CA ARG A 53 -9.31 -0.86 19.80
C ARG A 53 -9.07 -0.01 18.56
N ARG A 54 -8.57 1.22 18.69
CA ARG A 54 -8.30 2.11 17.55
C ARG A 54 -7.27 1.52 16.58
N ARG A 55 -6.37 0.63 17.06
CA ARG A 55 -5.32 -0.04 16.27
C ARG A 55 -4.75 0.87 15.17
N PRO A 56 -4.22 2.05 15.53
CA PRO A 56 -3.68 2.97 14.52
C PRO A 56 -2.55 2.25 13.78
N LYS A 57 -2.68 2.16 12.47
CA LYS A 57 -1.60 1.71 11.59
C LYS A 57 -0.91 2.97 11.09
N PRO A 58 0.18 3.42 11.73
CA PRO A 58 0.88 4.60 11.26
C PRO A 58 1.34 4.35 9.82
N LEU A 59 1.24 5.40 9.01
CA LEU A 59 1.53 5.33 7.59
C LEU A 59 2.99 5.70 7.40
N ARG A 60 3.76 4.89 6.69
CA ARG A 60 5.21 5.08 6.51
C ARG A 60 5.56 6.50 6.01
N LEU A 61 4.85 6.97 4.99
CA LEU A 61 5.07 8.30 4.39
C LEU A 61 4.54 9.49 5.22
N VAL A 62 3.98 9.23 6.40
CA VAL A 62 3.65 10.29 7.39
C VAL A 62 4.73 10.36 8.48
N GLN A 63 5.55 9.33 8.61
CA GLN A 63 6.59 9.25 9.65
C GLN A 63 7.96 9.74 9.15
N ASP A 64 8.29 9.50 7.87
CA ASP A 64 9.61 9.77 7.32
C ASP A 64 9.57 10.84 6.20
N GLU A 65 10.33 11.93 6.37
CA GLU A 65 10.38 13.04 5.39
C GLU A 65 11.28 12.74 4.18
N ASP A 66 12.37 12.00 4.37
CA ASP A 66 13.40 11.77 3.35
C ASP A 66 12.88 11.02 2.11
N PRO A 67 12.20 9.85 2.23
CA PRO A 67 11.64 9.18 1.06
C PRO A 67 10.57 10.04 0.38
N CYS A 68 9.81 10.86 1.13
CA CYS A 68 8.78 11.72 0.56
C CYS A 68 9.38 12.81 -0.35
N ARG A 69 10.49 13.42 0.06
CA ARG A 69 11.20 14.43 -0.76
C ARG A 69 11.71 13.80 -2.06
N LEU A 70 12.33 12.63 -1.99
CA LEU A 70 12.88 11.96 -3.15
C LEU A 70 11.80 11.48 -4.13
N ILE A 71 10.69 10.93 -3.59
CA ILE A 71 9.52 10.57 -4.38
C ILE A 71 8.98 11.80 -5.13
N ALA A 72 8.89 12.96 -4.46
CA ALA A 72 8.39 14.18 -5.10
C ALA A 72 9.29 14.63 -6.27
N VAL A 73 10.61 14.64 -6.09
CA VAL A 73 11.57 15.01 -7.14
C VAL A 73 11.46 14.07 -8.34
N TRP A 74 11.50 12.76 -8.12
CA TRP A 74 11.43 11.80 -9.23
C TRP A 74 10.07 11.79 -9.93
N MET A 75 8.98 12.06 -9.21
CA MET A 75 7.68 12.26 -9.85
C MET A 75 7.64 13.55 -10.68
N ASP A 76 8.36 14.60 -10.27
CA ASP A 76 8.50 15.82 -11.06
C ASP A 76 9.24 15.55 -12.38
N ASP A 77 10.22 14.63 -12.36
CA ASP A 77 10.94 14.12 -13.54
C ASP A 77 10.11 13.12 -14.38
N GLY A 78 8.86 12.86 -14.00
CA GLY A 78 7.94 11.99 -14.74
C GLY A 78 8.06 10.50 -14.45
N TRP A 79 8.74 10.11 -13.36
CA TRP A 79 8.92 8.70 -13.03
C TRP A 79 7.63 8.08 -12.48
N SER A 80 7.38 6.82 -12.87
CA SER A 80 6.22 6.09 -12.35
C SER A 80 6.46 5.64 -10.89
N PRO A 81 5.41 5.55 -10.04
CA PRO A 81 5.55 5.04 -8.67
C PRO A 81 6.17 3.64 -8.57
N LYS A 82 6.02 2.80 -9.59
CA LYS A 82 6.65 1.49 -9.66
C LYS A 82 8.17 1.61 -9.87
N LEU A 83 8.59 2.48 -10.78
CA LEU A 83 10.00 2.77 -11.03
C LEU A 83 10.66 3.35 -9.78
N ILE A 84 10.02 4.34 -9.15
CA ILE A 84 10.51 4.98 -7.92
C ILE A 84 10.74 3.94 -6.81
N SER A 85 9.79 3.06 -6.57
CA SER A 85 9.91 1.99 -5.56
C SER A 85 11.09 1.06 -5.83
N SER A 86 11.31 0.68 -7.09
CA SER A 86 12.47 -0.13 -7.49
C SER A 86 13.79 0.62 -7.31
N MET A 87 13.82 1.91 -7.64
CA MET A 87 15.02 2.75 -7.55
C MET A 87 15.39 3.03 -6.09
N LEU A 88 14.42 3.25 -5.21
CA LEU A 88 14.65 3.34 -3.77
C LEU A 88 15.33 2.08 -3.23
N ALA A 89 14.84 0.89 -3.60
CA ALA A 89 15.44 -0.37 -3.17
C ALA A 89 16.85 -0.60 -3.76
N PHE A 90 17.12 -0.07 -4.94
CA PHE A 90 18.42 -0.18 -5.60
C PHE A 90 19.47 0.75 -4.98
N TYR A 91 19.14 2.02 -4.76
CA TYR A 91 20.07 3.00 -4.21
C TYR A 91 20.26 2.87 -2.69
N PHE A 92 19.26 2.33 -1.97
CA PHE A 92 19.28 2.19 -0.52
C PHE A 92 18.96 0.75 -0.08
N PRO A 93 19.85 -0.22 -0.39
CA PRO A 93 19.58 -1.63 -0.09
C PRO A 93 19.55 -1.91 1.43
N ASP A 94 20.42 -1.25 2.20
CA ASP A 94 20.59 -1.51 3.64
C ASP A 94 19.69 -0.64 4.53
N ASP A 95 19.08 0.41 3.98
CA ASP A 95 18.24 1.33 4.74
C ASP A 95 16.75 1.00 4.59
N GLN A 96 16.18 0.37 5.62
CA GLN A 96 14.77 0.01 5.66
C GLN A 96 13.82 1.20 5.68
N THR A 97 14.29 2.39 6.11
CA THR A 97 13.46 3.61 6.14
C THR A 97 13.22 4.14 4.73
N MET A 98 14.18 3.89 3.82
CA MET A 98 14.09 4.25 2.40
C MET A 98 13.30 3.23 1.57
N GLN A 99 12.94 2.07 2.12
CA GLN A 99 12.17 1.05 1.42
C GLN A 99 10.67 1.34 1.44
N VAL A 100 10.17 1.92 0.35
CA VAL A 100 8.75 2.21 0.14
C VAL A 100 8.20 1.41 -1.03
N SER A 101 7.10 0.67 -0.81
CA SER A 101 6.42 -0.04 -1.89
C SER A 101 5.63 0.93 -2.78
N HIS A 102 5.56 0.65 -4.07
CA HIS A 102 4.77 1.44 -5.03
C HIS A 102 3.29 1.55 -4.63
N GLU A 103 2.73 0.55 -3.94
CA GLU A 103 1.38 0.62 -3.41
C GLU A 103 1.24 1.66 -2.28
N THR A 104 2.28 1.82 -1.45
CA THR A 104 2.32 2.88 -0.43
C THR A 104 2.33 4.26 -1.07
N ILE A 105 3.12 4.43 -2.14
CA ILE A 105 3.17 5.68 -2.92
C ILE A 105 1.80 5.98 -3.54
N TYR A 106 1.17 4.99 -4.18
CA TYR A 106 -0.19 5.16 -4.72
C TYR A 106 -1.20 5.54 -3.64
N GLN A 107 -1.17 4.91 -2.47
CA GLN A 107 -2.09 5.25 -1.39
C GLN A 107 -1.90 6.67 -0.87
N ALA A 108 -0.66 7.15 -0.79
CA ALA A 108 -0.36 8.53 -0.39
C ALA A 108 -0.82 9.55 -1.45
N LEU A 109 -0.72 9.22 -2.75
CA LEU A 109 -1.22 10.08 -3.83
C LEU A 109 -2.75 10.15 -3.87
N TYR A 110 -3.44 9.02 -3.69
CA TYR A 110 -4.91 8.98 -3.79
C TYR A 110 -5.63 9.40 -2.51
N VAL A 111 -4.97 9.30 -1.36
CA VAL A 111 -5.55 9.66 -0.07
C VAL A 111 -4.63 10.69 0.58
N GLN A 112 -4.94 11.98 0.36
CA GLN A 112 -4.16 13.09 0.91
C GLN A 112 -4.01 13.05 2.44
N ALA A 113 -4.95 12.42 3.15
CA ALA A 113 -4.85 12.18 4.60
C ALA A 113 -3.80 11.11 4.99
N ARG A 114 -3.11 10.48 4.02
CA ARG A 114 -2.25 9.32 4.24
C ARG A 114 -0.76 9.49 3.90
N GLY A 115 -0.32 10.71 3.61
CA GLY A 115 1.09 11.01 3.37
C GLY A 115 1.38 12.50 3.41
N SER A 116 2.66 12.87 3.46
CA SER A 116 3.13 14.26 3.33
C SER A 116 3.38 14.67 1.87
N LEU A 117 3.04 13.81 0.90
CA LEU A 117 3.20 14.11 -0.52
C LEU A 117 2.27 15.24 -0.97
N ARG A 118 2.78 16.10 -1.85
CA ARG A 118 2.02 17.22 -2.41
C ARG A 118 0.84 16.71 -3.26
N ALA A 119 -0.28 17.42 -3.16
CA ALA A 119 -1.54 17.07 -3.83
C ALA A 119 -1.46 17.02 -5.36
N ASP A 120 -0.60 17.85 -5.95
CA ASP A 120 -0.44 18.02 -7.39
C ASP A 120 0.30 16.85 -8.07
N LEU A 121 1.04 16.05 -7.31
CA LEU A 121 1.77 14.89 -7.84
C LEU A 121 0.84 13.83 -8.45
N ALA A 122 -0.42 13.77 -8.01
CA ALA A 122 -1.41 12.86 -8.59
C ALA A 122 -1.70 13.15 -10.07
N GLU A 123 -1.54 14.41 -10.52
CA GLU A 123 -1.77 14.82 -11.91
C GLU A 123 -0.68 14.30 -12.86
N LYS A 124 0.50 14.00 -12.32
CA LYS A 124 1.65 13.48 -13.07
C LYS A 124 1.52 11.99 -13.41
N LEU A 125 0.48 11.32 -12.89
CA LEU A 125 0.20 9.93 -13.24
C LEU A 125 -0.29 9.82 -14.68
N SER A 126 0.40 9.01 -15.49
CA SER A 126 0.06 8.72 -16.89
C SER A 126 -1.42 8.31 -17.09
N LEU A 127 -2.00 7.57 -16.15
CA LEU A 127 -3.37 7.06 -16.26
C LEU A 127 -4.45 8.05 -15.79
N LYS A 128 -4.07 9.22 -15.24
CA LYS A 128 -4.96 10.29 -14.71
C LYS A 128 -6.17 9.80 -13.92
N ARG A 129 -6.03 8.67 -13.22
CA ARG A 129 -7.15 8.04 -12.51
C ARG A 129 -7.43 8.80 -11.22
N LYS A 130 -8.71 9.06 -10.95
CA LYS A 130 -9.15 9.69 -9.68
C LYS A 130 -8.95 8.78 -8.47
N GLN A 131 -8.97 7.45 -8.67
CA GLN A 131 -8.82 6.45 -7.61
C GLN A 131 -8.15 5.17 -8.12
N ARG A 132 -7.57 4.40 -7.19
CA ARG A 132 -7.01 3.07 -7.47
C ARG A 132 -8.11 2.07 -7.82
N VAL A 133 -8.01 1.47 -9.00
CA VAL A 133 -8.83 0.31 -9.37
C VAL A 133 -8.15 -0.96 -8.83
N PRO A 134 -8.82 -1.78 -8.01
CA PRO A 134 -8.24 -3.01 -7.48
C PRO A 134 -7.95 -4.01 -8.60
N HIS A 135 -6.96 -4.88 -8.41
CA HIS A 135 -6.62 -5.91 -9.39
C HIS A 135 -7.73 -6.97 -9.53
N THR A 136 -8.55 -7.15 -8.49
CA THR A 136 -9.72 -8.03 -8.48
C THR A 136 -10.93 -7.41 -9.18
N ALA A 137 -10.86 -6.15 -9.61
CA ALA A 137 -11.91 -5.58 -10.45
C ALA A 137 -11.96 -6.37 -11.76
N ASP A 138 -13.13 -6.90 -12.08
CA ASP A 138 -13.35 -7.66 -13.29
C ASP A 138 -13.18 -6.76 -14.53
N ARG A 139 -11.97 -6.77 -15.09
CA ARG A 139 -11.61 -6.04 -16.32
C ARG A 139 -12.11 -6.76 -17.57
N THR A 140 -12.63 -7.97 -17.45
CA THR A 140 -13.05 -8.78 -18.62
C THR A 140 -14.44 -8.44 -19.12
N LYS A 141 -15.31 -7.90 -18.26
CA LYS A 141 -16.69 -7.54 -18.63
C LYS A 141 -16.77 -6.55 -19.79
N ASN A 142 -15.82 -5.60 -19.86
CA ASN A 142 -15.79 -4.53 -20.88
C ASN A 142 -14.51 -4.58 -21.73
N SER A 143 -13.86 -5.75 -21.87
CA SER A 143 -12.72 -5.85 -22.79
C SER A 143 -13.22 -5.71 -24.24
N PRO A 144 -12.66 -4.78 -25.05
CA PRO A 144 -12.96 -4.69 -26.47
C PRO A 144 -12.69 -6.00 -27.24
N TYR A 145 -11.90 -6.89 -26.65
CA TYR A 145 -11.47 -8.17 -27.22
C TYR A 145 -12.30 -9.35 -26.74
N LYS A 146 -13.44 -9.13 -26.10
CA LYS A 146 -14.31 -10.21 -25.60
C LYS A 146 -14.80 -11.14 -26.73
N GLU A 147 -14.99 -10.58 -27.91
CA GLU A 147 -15.39 -11.28 -29.14
C GLU A 147 -14.22 -11.47 -30.12
N ALA A 148 -12.99 -11.10 -29.74
CA ALA A 148 -11.83 -11.26 -30.62
C ALA A 148 -11.40 -12.73 -30.71
N PHE A 149 -10.96 -13.13 -31.91
CA PHE A 149 -10.42 -14.47 -32.17
C PHE A 149 -9.29 -14.81 -31.20
N LYS A 150 -9.43 -15.94 -30.53
CA LYS A 150 -8.41 -16.45 -29.62
C LYS A 150 -7.25 -17.04 -30.41
N ILE A 151 -6.06 -17.06 -29.81
CA ILE A 151 -4.88 -17.70 -30.40
C ILE A 151 -5.15 -19.18 -30.73
N SER A 152 -5.99 -19.85 -29.91
CA SER A 152 -6.43 -21.23 -30.13
C SER A 152 -7.35 -21.43 -31.33
N GLU A 153 -7.99 -20.38 -31.82
CA GLU A 153 -8.93 -20.42 -32.95
C GLU A 153 -8.22 -20.07 -34.27
N ARG A 154 -6.90 -19.87 -34.25
CA ARG A 154 -6.13 -19.55 -35.45
C ARG A 154 -6.02 -20.77 -36.38
N PRO A 155 -6.19 -20.58 -37.71
CA PRO A 155 -5.88 -21.62 -38.69
C PRO A 155 -4.43 -22.10 -38.57
N ALA A 156 -4.19 -23.38 -38.85
CA ALA A 156 -2.86 -23.99 -38.75
C ALA A 156 -1.81 -23.30 -39.66
N GLU A 157 -2.25 -22.76 -40.79
CA GLU A 157 -1.43 -22.01 -41.76
C GLU A 157 -0.72 -20.79 -41.14
N VAL A 158 -1.28 -20.23 -40.06
CA VAL A 158 -0.70 -19.07 -39.35
C VAL A 158 0.56 -19.46 -38.55
N GLN A 159 0.71 -20.73 -38.16
CA GLN A 159 1.89 -21.18 -37.40
C GLN A 159 3.17 -21.20 -38.24
N ASP A 160 3.03 -21.45 -39.55
CA ASP A 160 4.16 -21.58 -40.48
C ASP A 160 4.83 -20.24 -40.78
N ARG A 161 4.13 -19.12 -40.52
CA ARG A 161 4.63 -17.74 -40.73
C ARG A 161 5.19 -17.52 -42.15
N ALA A 162 4.79 -18.34 -43.12
CA ALA A 162 5.33 -18.34 -44.47
C ALA A 162 4.78 -17.20 -45.35
N VAL A 163 3.63 -16.61 -44.98
CA VAL A 163 2.99 -15.50 -45.69
C VAL A 163 3.21 -14.18 -44.94
N PRO A 164 3.66 -13.11 -45.62
CA PRO A 164 3.64 -11.76 -45.08
C PRO A 164 2.22 -11.36 -44.68
N GLY A 165 1.95 -11.32 -43.37
CA GLY A 165 0.60 -11.19 -42.77
C GLY A 165 0.36 -12.16 -41.61
N HIS A 166 1.08 -13.29 -41.56
CA HIS A 166 1.10 -14.20 -40.40
C HIS A 166 2.17 -13.85 -39.37
N TRP A 167 2.98 -12.84 -39.64
CA TRP A 167 3.92 -12.28 -38.68
C TRP A 167 3.14 -11.41 -37.70
N GLU A 168 3.46 -11.49 -36.42
CA GLU A 168 2.70 -10.89 -35.31
C GLU A 168 2.77 -9.34 -35.29
N GLY A 169 2.36 -8.68 -36.37
CA GLY A 169 2.20 -7.22 -36.46
C GLY A 169 0.82 -6.73 -36.02
N ASP A 170 -0.20 -7.60 -36.03
CA ASP A 170 -1.60 -7.24 -35.77
C ASP A 170 -1.89 -6.80 -34.32
N LEU A 171 -0.98 -7.07 -33.39
CA LEU A 171 -1.08 -6.62 -31.98
C LEU A 171 -0.38 -5.28 -31.74
N VAL A 172 0.30 -4.72 -32.73
CA VAL A 172 0.89 -3.38 -32.65
C VAL A 172 -0.20 -2.36 -32.97
N ARG A 173 -0.93 -1.91 -31.95
CA ARG A 173 -1.74 -0.70 -32.08
C ARG A 173 -0.77 0.49 -32.08
N HIS A 174 -0.61 1.13 -33.24
CA HIS A 174 0.00 2.46 -33.32
C HIS A 174 -1.00 3.45 -32.72
N GLU A 175 -0.99 3.62 -31.41
CA GLU A 175 -1.67 4.74 -30.79
C GLU A 175 -0.85 5.96 -31.17
N ALA A 176 -1.35 6.74 -32.12
CA ALA A 176 -0.70 7.96 -32.58
C ALA A 176 -0.64 8.98 -31.44
N LEU A 177 0.35 8.84 -30.56
CA LEU A 177 0.85 9.92 -29.74
C LEU A 177 1.83 10.71 -30.61
N PHE A 178 1.23 11.61 -31.38
CA PHE A 178 1.91 12.74 -31.99
C PHE A 178 2.43 13.65 -30.86
N TYR A 179 3.55 13.28 -30.24
CA TYR A 179 4.34 14.19 -29.43
C TYR A 179 5.72 14.31 -30.06
N ARG A 180 5.92 15.42 -30.78
CA ARG A 180 7.23 16.02 -31.00
C ARG A 180 7.89 16.20 -29.64
N ALA A 181 8.93 15.42 -29.38
CA ALA A 181 10.00 15.80 -28.48
C ALA A 181 11.28 15.34 -29.17
N GLU A 182 12.00 16.30 -29.74
CA GLU A 182 13.35 16.12 -30.25
C GLU A 182 14.21 15.52 -29.14
N VAL A 183 14.82 14.38 -29.43
CA VAL A 183 15.80 13.74 -28.56
C VAL A 183 17.14 14.43 -28.80
N GLU A 184 17.30 15.62 -28.24
CA GLU A 184 18.62 16.24 -28.02
C GLU A 184 18.75 16.50 -26.52
N ASP A 185 19.29 15.53 -25.78
CA ASP A 185 20.18 15.77 -24.61
C ASP A 185 20.44 14.50 -23.76
N LEU A 186 20.95 13.46 -24.41
CA LEU A 186 21.58 12.32 -23.71
C LEU A 186 23.09 12.47 -23.55
N ARG A 187 23.65 13.68 -23.77
CA ARG A 187 25.09 13.97 -23.62
C ARG A 187 25.46 14.81 -22.40
N LEU A 188 24.50 15.31 -21.62
CA LEU A 188 24.79 16.24 -20.52
C LEU A 188 24.96 15.60 -19.12
N CYS A 189 24.71 14.30 -18.95
CA CYS A 189 24.89 13.63 -17.64
C CYS A 189 26.24 12.92 -17.45
N ALA A 190 27.21 13.07 -18.37
CA ALA A 190 28.52 12.40 -18.26
C ALA A 190 29.65 13.29 -17.69
N VAL A 191 29.37 14.52 -17.24
CA VAL A 191 30.39 15.41 -16.65
C VAL A 191 29.92 15.94 -15.30
N ALA A 192 29.84 15.06 -14.30
CA ALA A 192 29.73 15.42 -12.89
C ALA A 192 30.32 14.32 -11.98
N ALA A 193 31.39 13.68 -12.42
CA ALA A 193 32.18 12.73 -11.63
C ALA A 193 33.65 12.72 -12.10
N ALA A 194 34.27 13.91 -12.10
CA ALA A 194 35.71 14.11 -12.15
C ALA A 194 36.12 15.08 -11.05
#